data_AF-H1SGJ5-F1
#
_entry.id   AF-H1SGJ5-F1
#
_cell.length_a   1.000
_cell.length_b   1.000
_cell.length_c   1.000
_cell.angle_alpha   90.00
_cell.angle_beta   90.00
_cell.angle_gamma   90.00
#
_symmetry.space_group_name_H-M   'P 1'
#
loop_
_entity.id
_entity.type
_entity.pdbx_description
1 polymer ?
#
loop_
_entity_poly.entity_id
_entity_poly.type
_entity_poly.pdbx_seq_one_letter_code
_entity_poly.pdbx_strand_id
1 'polypeptide(L)' 'MTIADNKKAFFDYFIEERYEAGIVLEGWEVKAIRAGRVQIKEGYVVIRDAEL' A
#
# COMPACT_ATOMS: atom_id res chain seq x y z
N MET A 1 -2.11 -14.00 0.67
CA MET A 1 -2.01 -13.48 2.05
C MET A 1 -2.05 -11.97 1.94
N THR A 2 -3.15 -11.34 2.32
CA THR A 2 -3.25 -9.88 2.27
C THR A 2 -2.59 -9.30 3.51
N ILE A 3 -1.64 -8.40 3.30
CA ILE A 3 -0.80 -7.83 4.36
C ILE A 3 -1.52 -6.66 5.06
N ALA A 4 -2.15 -5.79 4.27
CA ALA A 4 -2.92 -4.66 4.76
C ALA A 4 -3.94 -4.24 3.69
N ASP A 5 -5.15 -3.91 4.11
CA ASP A 5 -6.19 -3.36 3.23
C ASP A 5 -6.68 -2.02 3.77
N ASN A 6 -6.70 -0.99 2.93
CA ASN A 6 -7.29 0.29 3.28
C ASN A 6 -8.78 0.30 2.96
N LYS A 7 -9.60 -0.30 3.83
CA LYS A 7 -11.06 -0.32 3.65
C LYS A 7 -11.66 1.08 3.52
N LYS A 8 -11.09 2.06 4.24
CA LYS A 8 -11.55 3.46 4.24
C LYS A 8 -11.46 4.08 2.84
N ALA A 9 -10.44 3.75 2.06
CA ALA A 9 -10.31 4.24 0.67
C ALA A 9 -11.50 3.82 -0.22
N PHE A 10 -12.07 2.63 -0.01
CA PHE A 10 -13.24 2.15 -0.75
C PHE A 10 -14.57 2.79 -0.31
N PHE A 11 -14.61 3.40 0.88
CA PHE A 11 -15.78 4.14 1.36
C PHE A 11 -15.71 5.62 0.96
N ASP A 12 -14.52 6.21 1.06
CA ASP A 12 -14.32 7.65 0.85
C ASP A 12 -14.15 8.01 -0.64
N TYR A 13 -13.69 7.07 -1.47
CA TYR A 13 -13.39 7.31 -2.88
C TYR A 13 -13.99 6.24 -3.79
N PHE A 14 -14.29 6.64 -5.03
CA PHE A 14 -14.60 5.70 -6.11
C PHE A 14 -13.31 5.31 -6.81
N ILE A 15 -13.02 4.00 -6.86
CA ILE A 15 -11.81 3.47 -7.48
C ILE A 15 -12.12 3.11 -8.92
N GLU A 16 -11.57 3.89 -9.85
CA GLU A 16 -11.74 3.68 -11.30
C GLU A 16 -10.87 2.53 -11.80
N GLU A 17 -9.59 2.52 -11.41
CA GLU A 17 -8.61 1.52 -11.84
C GLU A 17 -7.72 1.05 -10.67
N ARG A 18 -7.19 -0.17 -10.80
CA ARG A 18 -6.27 -0.77 -9.84
C ARG A 18 -4.95 -1.09 -10.51
N TYR A 19 -3.87 -0.65 -9.91
CA TYR A 19 -2.51 -0.90 -10.37
C TYR A 19 -1.80 -1.84 -9.40
N GLU A 20 -0.95 -2.71 -9.93
CA GLU A 20 -0.04 -3.55 -9.13
C GLU A 20 1.36 -2.96 -9.22
N ALA A 21 1.96 -2.70 -8.07
CA ALA A 21 3.27 -2.08 -7.93
C ALA A 21 4.14 -2.89 -6.96
N GLY A 22 5.43 -2.97 -7.26
CA GLY A 22 6.43 -3.58 -6.38
C GLY A 22 7.05 -2.52 -5.47
N ILE A 23 7.11 -2.79 -4.17
CA ILE A 23 7.83 -1.93 -3.22
C ILE A 23 9.10 -2.62 -2.74
N VAL A 24 10.22 -1.91 -2.80
CA VAL A 24 11.49 -2.36 -2.22
C VAL A 24 11.50 -1.95 -0.75
N LEU A 25 11.60 -2.94 0.12
CA LEU A 25 11.55 -2.76 1.57
C LEU A 25 12.83 -3.28 2.22
N GLU A 26 13.22 -2.63 3.30
CA GLU A 26 14.33 -3.04 4.13
C GLU A 26 13.95 -4.22 5.04
N GLY A 27 14.94 -5.02 5.43
CA GLY A 27 14.70 -6.29 6.15
C GLY A 27 13.93 -6.14 7.48
N TRP A 28 13.99 -4.98 8.13
CA TRP A 28 13.24 -4.70 9.36
C TRP A 28 11.77 -4.33 9.07
N GLU A 29 11.48 -3.70 7.93
CA GLU A 29 10.12 -3.37 7.50
C GLU A 29 9.35 -4.64 7.17
N VAL A 30 10.00 -5.58 6.47
CA VAL A 30 9.43 -6.90 6.18
C VAL A 30 9.05 -7.63 7.47
N LYS A 31 9.87 -7.53 8.52
CA LYS A 31 9.57 -8.13 9.85
C LYS A 31 8.35 -7.47 10.51
N ALA A 32 8.27 -6.13 10.49
CA ALA A 32 7.15 -5.39 11.08
C ALA A 32 5.82 -5.70 10.36
N ILE A 33 5.86 -5.73 9.03
CA ILE A 33 4.72 -6.02 8.16
C ILE A 33 4.21 -7.45 8.39
N ARG A 34 5.10 -8.45 8.46
CA ARG A 34 4.74 -9.84 8.77
C ARG A 34 4.16 -10.00 10.18
N ALA A 35 4.53 -9.12 11.11
CA ALA A 35 3.96 -9.05 12.46
C ALA A 35 2.61 -8.32 12.50
N GLY A 36 2.05 -7.90 11.36
CA GLY A 36 0.78 -7.18 11.27
C GLY A 36 0.86 -5.72 11.72
N ARG A 37 2.08 -5.18 11.91
CA ARG A 37 2.30 -3.79 12.35
C ARG A 37 2.48 -2.86 11.15
N VAL A 38 1.46 -2.81 10.29
CA VAL A 38 1.45 -1.97 9.10
C VAL A 38 0.13 -1.21 9.02
N GLN A 39 0.20 0.09 8.74
CA GLN A 39 -0.97 0.93 8.52
C GLN A 39 -0.72 1.82 7.31
N ILE A 40 -1.57 1.68 6.30
CA ILE A 40 -1.54 2.43 5.04
C ILE A 40 -2.64 3.51 4.98
N LYS A 41 -3.19 3.88 6.14
CA LYS A 41 -4.18 4.97 6.22
C LYS A 41 -3.46 6.28 5.90
N GLU A 42 -4.11 7.12 5.10
CA GLU A 42 -3.61 8.45 4.70
C GLU A 42 -2.34 8.45 3.84
N GLY A 43 -1.90 7.27 3.38
CA GLY A 43 -0.85 7.16 2.37
C GLY A 43 -1.34 7.60 0.99
N TYR A 44 -0.46 8.23 0.22
CA TYR A 44 -0.70 8.58 -1.18
C TYR A 44 0.45 8.01 -2.03
N VAL A 45 0.15 7.69 -3.29
CA VAL A 45 1.12 7.22 -4.28
C VAL A 45 1.29 8.32 -5.32
N VAL A 46 2.51 8.54 -5.78
CA VAL A 46 2.81 9.49 -6.86
C VAL A 46 3.57 8.74 -7.92
N ILE A 47 3.07 8.82 -9.15
CA ILE A 47 3.78 8.30 -10.33
C ILE A 47 4.91 9.27 -10.64
N ARG A 48 6.16 8.80 -10.64
CA ARG A 48 7.33 9.57 -11.04
C ARG A 48 8.06 8.82 -12.14
N ASP A 49 8.41 9.51 -13.21
CA ASP A 49 9.17 8.95 -14.35
C ASP A 49 8.56 7.68 -14.98
N ALA A 50 7.22 7.56 -14.95
CA ALA A 50 6.47 6.38 -15.35
C ALA A 50 6.72 5.10 -14.53
N GLU A 51 7.32 5.23 -13.34
CA GLU A 51 7.41 4.17 -12.35
C GLU A 51 6.24 4.27 -11.36
N LEU A 52 5.59 3.12 -11.12
CA LEU A 52 4.39 2.93 -10.30
C LEU A 52 4.69 1.93 -9.19
#